data_AF-A0A2N0B5S6-F1
#
_entry.id   AF-A0A2N0B5S6-F1
#
_cell.length_a   1.000
_cell.length_b   1.000
_cell.length_c   1.000
_cell.angle_alpha   90.00
_cell.angle_beta   90.00
_cell.angle_gamma   90.00
#
_symmetry.space_group_name_H-M   'P 1'
#
loop_
_entity.id
_entity.type
_entity.pdbx_description
1 polymer ?
#
loop_
_entity_poly.entity_id
_entity_poly.type
_entity_poly.pdbx_seq_one_letter_code
_entity_poly.pdbx_strand_id
1 'polypeptide(L)'
;MNWQKIKESGIAVRDAVWEALKIAGEKINLGYQWLFRTATEDGVSRKTVFLTYSWIGVVLFFTSFILAGHNPFVTLVPFSLYEVANRDPRSEITIYGSDGERNVFPVRRKVLWEGDEFRHKTLTLIGEIGESSYFDKTVESGKGEHYKNLKRLPEIQYAVKSVWKRGNGLILDLRKSTLQEIVSGMKFRIDYTYAQQMSEEQKQREIVRKKMALLDSTFLALEKTIFENFQDVQSVEYKLDGLSEAIPGMEYSLDSQHKRN
;
A
#
# COMPACT_ATOMS: atom_id res chain seq x y z
N MET A 1 -59.70 -3.06 13.55
CA MET A 1 -58.80 -1.93 13.21
C MET A 1 -59.25 -1.38 11.85
N ASN A 2 -59.66 -0.10 11.78
CA ASN A 2 -60.34 0.44 10.59
C ASN A 2 -59.31 1.07 9.62
N TRP A 3 -58.96 0.31 8.57
CA TRP A 3 -57.97 0.68 7.55
C TRP A 3 -58.28 1.97 6.80
N GLN A 4 -59.55 2.35 6.66
CA GLN A 4 -59.94 3.60 6.00
C GLN A 4 -59.53 4.84 6.82
N LYS A 5 -59.71 4.80 8.15
CA LYS A 5 -59.30 5.90 9.03
C LYS A 5 -57.78 6.13 9.03
N ILE A 6 -56.99 5.05 8.93
CA ILE A 6 -55.53 5.14 8.84
C ILE A 6 -55.12 5.78 7.50
N LYS A 7 -55.77 5.39 6.40
CA LYS A 7 -55.48 5.94 5.06
C LYS A 7 -55.86 7.42 4.95
N GLU A 8 -57.02 7.82 5.48
CA GLU A 8 -57.45 9.22 5.54
C GLU A 8 -56.52 10.08 6.39
N SER A 9 -56.06 9.56 7.53
CA SER A 9 -55.08 10.26 8.38
C SER A 9 -53.71 10.44 7.69
N GLY A 10 -53.24 9.43 6.93
CA GLY A 10 -51.99 9.52 6.19
C GLY A 10 -52.04 10.51 5.01
N ILE A 11 -53.18 10.60 4.32
CA ILE A 11 -53.40 11.57 3.24
C ILE A 11 -53.43 12.99 3.82
N ALA A 12 -54.13 13.21 4.94
CA ALA A 12 -54.19 14.51 5.60
C ALA A 12 -52.80 15.00 6.07
N VAL A 13 -51.96 14.11 6.60
CA VAL A 13 -50.58 14.43 6.99
C VAL A 13 -49.72 14.80 5.77
N ARG A 14 -49.82 14.02 4.68
CA ARG A 14 -49.10 14.32 3.44
C ARG A 14 -49.48 15.69 2.87
N ASP A 15 -50.78 15.98 2.83
CA ASP A 15 -51.28 17.22 2.24
C ASP A 15 -50.89 18.43 3.11
N ALA A 16 -50.90 18.29 4.44
CA ALA A 16 -50.38 19.31 5.36
C ALA A 16 -48.87 19.57 5.19
N VAL A 17 -48.07 18.51 5.00
CA VAL A 17 -46.63 18.65 4.71
C VAL A 17 -46.39 19.32 3.36
N TRP A 18 -47.19 18.99 2.36
CA TRP A 18 -47.09 19.58 1.03
C TRP A 18 -47.44 21.06 1.01
N GLU A 19 -48.50 21.48 1.72
CA GLU A 19 -48.83 22.89 1.88
C GLU A 19 -47.77 23.66 2.67
N ALA A 20 -47.20 23.06 3.72
CA ALA A 20 -46.08 23.67 4.44
C ALA A 20 -44.85 23.88 3.54
N LEU A 21 -44.54 22.91 2.66
CA LEU A 21 -43.47 23.01 1.67
C LEU A 21 -43.74 24.11 0.63
N LYS A 22 -44.97 24.24 0.14
CA LYS A 22 -45.35 25.32 -0.78
C LYS A 22 -45.17 26.70 -0.13
N ILE A 23 -45.69 26.89 1.07
CA ILE A 23 -45.56 28.15 1.83
C ILE A 23 -44.08 28.48 2.07
N ALA A 24 -43.26 27.48 2.39
CA ALA A 24 -41.82 27.66 2.53
C ALA A 24 -41.17 28.07 1.20
N GLY A 25 -41.53 27.42 0.09
CA GLY A 25 -41.05 27.75 -1.25
C GLY A 25 -41.43 29.16 -1.69
N GLU A 26 -42.66 29.61 -1.41
CA GLU A 26 -43.12 30.97 -1.70
C GLU A 26 -42.35 32.01 -0.87
N LYS A 27 -42.10 31.74 0.42
CA LYS A 27 -41.26 32.61 1.26
C LYS A 27 -39.82 32.73 0.76
N ILE A 28 -39.24 31.61 0.30
CA ILE A 28 -37.91 31.59 -0.30
C ILE A 28 -37.89 32.42 -1.60
N ASN A 29 -38.91 32.27 -2.45
CA ASN A 29 -39.03 33.02 -3.69
C ASN A 29 -39.19 34.52 -3.45
N LEU A 30 -40.01 34.93 -2.46
CA LEU A 30 -40.14 36.33 -2.04
C LEU A 30 -38.81 36.89 -1.52
N GLY A 31 -38.06 36.12 -0.74
CA GLY A 31 -36.72 36.48 -0.29
C GLY A 31 -35.74 36.67 -1.46
N TYR A 32 -35.79 35.77 -2.44
CA TYR A 32 -34.97 35.86 -3.66
C TYR A 32 -35.31 37.10 -4.48
N GLN A 33 -36.60 37.39 -4.70
CA GLN A 33 -37.06 38.58 -5.41
C GLN A 33 -36.65 39.88 -4.69
N TRP A 34 -36.73 39.91 -3.35
CA TRP A 34 -36.27 41.04 -2.55
C TRP A 34 -34.76 41.27 -2.73
N LEU A 35 -33.96 40.20 -2.67
CA LEU A 35 -32.52 40.25 -2.83
C LEU A 35 -32.13 40.70 -4.25
N PHE A 36 -32.81 40.19 -5.27
CA PHE A 36 -32.63 40.59 -6.66
C PHE A 36 -32.95 42.09 -6.85
N ARG A 37 -34.08 42.56 -6.34
CA ARG A 37 -34.47 43.97 -6.41
C ARG A 37 -33.46 44.90 -5.73
N THR A 38 -32.98 44.51 -4.55
CA THR A 38 -31.96 45.28 -3.81
C THR A 38 -30.60 45.27 -4.54
N ALA A 39 -30.30 44.23 -5.32
CA ALA A 39 -29.08 44.13 -6.13
C ALA A 39 -29.14 44.91 -7.45
N THR A 40 -30.31 45.01 -8.09
CA THR A 40 -30.46 45.56 -9.46
C THR A 40 -30.96 47.00 -9.54
N GLU A 41 -31.56 47.55 -8.49
CA GLU A 41 -32.06 48.95 -8.51
C GLU A 41 -30.95 49.98 -8.24
N ASP A 42 -30.94 51.05 -9.03
CA ASP A 42 -29.96 52.12 -8.91
C ASP A 42 -30.27 53.09 -7.77
N GLY A 43 -29.49 52.97 -6.69
CA GLY A 43 -29.44 53.93 -5.59
C GLY A 43 -28.30 53.61 -4.62
N VAL A 44 -27.54 54.62 -4.19
CA VAL A 44 -26.36 54.45 -3.31
C VAL A 44 -26.72 53.70 -2.04
N SER A 45 -27.84 54.04 -1.41
CA SER A 45 -28.36 53.38 -0.20
C SER A 45 -28.61 51.87 -0.39
N ARG A 46 -29.21 51.45 -1.51
CA ARG A 46 -29.54 50.03 -1.75
C ARG A 46 -28.30 49.21 -2.11
N LYS A 47 -27.35 49.81 -2.85
CA LYS A 47 -26.04 49.20 -3.12
C LYS A 47 -25.25 48.97 -1.82
N THR A 48 -25.29 49.92 -0.87
CA THR A 48 -24.69 49.73 0.46
C THR A 48 -25.38 48.61 1.23
N VAL A 49 -26.72 48.55 1.24
CA VAL A 49 -27.47 47.49 1.91
C VAL A 49 -27.15 46.12 1.32
N PHE A 50 -27.12 45.98 -0.01
CA PHE A 50 -26.73 44.75 -0.69
C PHE A 50 -25.30 44.32 -0.31
N LEU A 51 -24.36 45.26 -0.31
CA LEU A 51 -22.97 45.01 0.07
C LEU A 51 -22.87 44.54 1.53
N THR A 52 -23.58 45.18 2.45
CA THR A 52 -23.61 44.77 3.87
C THR A 52 -24.16 43.35 4.04
N TYR A 53 -25.28 43.00 3.41
CA TYR A 53 -25.82 41.64 3.48
C TYR A 53 -24.94 40.60 2.80
N SER A 54 -24.27 40.97 1.71
CA SER A 54 -23.28 40.10 1.05
C SER A 54 -22.10 39.80 1.97
N TRP A 55 -21.57 40.81 2.67
CA TRP A 55 -20.52 40.62 3.66
C TRP A 55 -20.96 39.74 4.83
N ILE A 56 -22.18 39.94 5.34
CA ILE A 56 -22.75 39.07 6.38
C ILE A 56 -22.81 37.62 5.88
N GLY A 57 -23.27 37.39 4.65
CA GLY A 57 -23.29 36.06 4.03
C GLY A 57 -21.91 35.42 3.93
N VAL A 58 -20.90 36.18 3.50
CA VAL A 58 -19.50 35.72 3.45
C VAL A 58 -19.00 35.35 4.84
N VAL A 59 -19.22 36.20 5.85
CA VAL A 59 -18.79 35.94 7.22
C VAL A 59 -19.47 34.69 7.79
N LEU A 60 -20.77 34.52 7.56
CA LEU A 60 -21.52 33.33 8.00
C LEU A 60 -21.05 32.06 7.30
N PHE A 61 -20.71 32.14 6.01
CA PHE A 61 -20.15 31.02 5.26
C PHE A 61 -18.82 30.57 5.87
N PHE A 62 -17.86 31.49 6.05
CA PHE A 62 -16.55 31.16 6.64
C PHE A 62 -16.66 30.65 8.08
N THR A 63 -17.48 31.29 8.91
CA THR A 63 -17.67 30.85 10.31
C THR A 63 -18.30 29.46 10.39
N SER A 64 -19.28 29.13 9.54
CA SER A 64 -19.90 27.80 9.50
C SER A 64 -18.90 26.70 9.13
N PHE A 65 -18.02 26.96 8.15
CA PHE A 65 -16.97 26.01 7.77
C PHE A 65 -15.91 25.82 8.87
N ILE A 66 -15.50 26.90 9.53
CA ILE A 66 -14.59 26.85 10.68
C ILE A 66 -15.20 26.04 11.83
N LEU A 67 -16.48 26.26 12.15
CA LEU A 67 -17.22 25.49 13.17
C LEU A 67 -17.37 24.01 12.81
N ALA A 68 -17.55 23.70 11.53
CA ALA A 68 -17.66 22.33 11.02
C ALA A 68 -16.30 21.63 10.86
N GLY A 69 -15.17 22.30 11.13
CA GLY A 69 -13.83 21.73 10.99
C GLY A 69 -13.40 21.49 9.54
N HIS A 70 -14.08 22.09 8.55
CA HIS A 70 -13.79 21.93 7.14
C HIS A 70 -13.22 23.21 6.53
N ASN A 71 -12.36 23.07 5.53
CA ASN A 71 -11.80 24.21 4.82
C ASN A 71 -12.83 24.79 3.82
N PRO A 72 -13.18 26.08 3.90
CA PRO A 72 -14.16 26.73 3.01
C PRO A 72 -13.74 26.78 1.54
N PHE A 73 -12.46 26.57 1.23
CA PHE A 73 -11.95 26.52 -0.13
C PHE A 73 -12.16 25.15 -0.80
N VAL A 74 -12.57 24.12 -0.05
CA VAL A 74 -12.85 22.78 -0.60
C VAL A 74 -13.92 22.87 -1.69
N THR A 75 -15.00 23.63 -1.49
CA THR A 75 -16.08 23.79 -2.48
C THR A 75 -15.67 24.47 -3.79
N LEU A 76 -14.54 25.18 -3.83
CA LEU A 76 -14.03 25.82 -5.06
C LEU A 76 -13.21 24.87 -5.93
N VAL A 77 -12.84 23.71 -5.40
CA VAL A 77 -12.15 22.66 -6.16
C VAL A 77 -13.20 21.63 -6.57
N PRO A 78 -13.62 21.57 -7.85
CA PRO A 78 -14.74 20.73 -8.29
C PRO A 78 -14.54 19.22 -8.08
N PHE A 79 -13.32 18.77 -7.77
CA PHE A 79 -12.96 17.37 -7.53
C PHE A 79 -12.67 17.03 -6.07
N SER A 80 -12.80 17.97 -5.13
CA SER A 80 -12.54 17.73 -3.71
C SER A 80 -13.79 17.23 -2.95
N LEU A 81 -14.99 17.53 -3.47
CA LEU A 81 -16.28 17.13 -2.89
C LEU A 81 -16.59 15.66 -3.14
N TYR A 82 -15.98 15.08 -4.18
CA TYR A 82 -16.01 13.66 -4.44
C TYR A 82 -14.67 13.10 -3.97
N GLU A 83 -14.63 12.57 -2.75
CA GLU A 83 -13.69 11.50 -2.46
C GLU A 83 -14.07 10.35 -3.39
N VAL A 84 -13.57 10.37 -4.63
CA VAL A 84 -13.50 9.16 -5.44
C VAL A 84 -12.74 8.21 -4.53
N ALA A 85 -13.43 7.20 -4.01
CA ALA A 85 -12.84 6.22 -3.12
C ALA A 85 -11.66 5.62 -3.88
N ASN A 86 -10.47 6.13 -3.62
CA ASN A 86 -9.23 5.62 -4.19
C ASN A 86 -8.92 4.37 -3.38
N ARG A 87 -9.74 3.33 -3.61
CA ARG A 87 -9.55 2.01 -3.03
C ARG A 87 -8.24 1.52 -3.61
N ASP A 88 -7.23 1.53 -2.77
CA ASP A 88 -5.96 0.88 -3.04
C ASP A 88 -6.26 -0.60 -3.34
N PRO A 89 -6.09 -1.09 -4.58
CA PRO A 89 -6.44 -2.46 -4.95
C PRO A 89 -5.45 -3.48 -4.35
N ARG A 90 -4.35 -3.01 -3.76
CA ARG A 90 -3.31 -3.84 -3.17
C ARG A 90 -3.78 -4.44 -1.84
N SER A 91 -3.51 -5.73 -1.66
CA SER A 91 -3.74 -6.41 -0.39
C SER A 91 -2.50 -6.31 0.50
N GLU A 92 -2.72 -6.22 1.80
CA GLU A 92 -1.64 -6.32 2.78
C GLU A 92 -1.22 -7.80 2.92
N ILE A 93 0.05 -8.09 2.67
CA ILE A 93 0.65 -9.42 2.80
C ILE A 93 1.88 -9.36 3.70
N THR A 94 2.23 -10.49 4.30
CA THR A 94 3.43 -10.62 5.13
C THR A 94 4.58 -11.14 4.27
N ILE A 95 5.65 -10.35 4.15
CA ILE A 95 6.90 -10.73 3.48
C ILE A 95 8.01 -10.74 4.51
N TYR A 96 8.96 -11.66 4.38
CA TYR A 96 10.12 -11.69 5.26
C TYR A 96 11.27 -10.88 4.67
N GLY A 97 11.74 -9.87 5.39
CA GLY A 97 12.99 -9.15 5.10
C GLY A 97 14.15 -9.70 5.93
N SER A 98 15.39 -9.32 5.63
CA SER A 98 16.57 -9.75 6.39
C SER A 98 17.52 -8.60 6.72
N ASP A 99 18.28 -8.76 7.80
CA ASP A 99 19.46 -7.93 8.12
C ASP A 99 20.70 -8.29 7.28
N GLY A 100 20.61 -9.32 6.42
CA GLY A 100 21.69 -9.85 5.60
C GLY A 100 22.72 -10.69 6.37
N GLU A 101 22.40 -11.04 7.62
CA GLU A 101 23.18 -11.94 8.49
C GLU A 101 22.33 -13.15 8.88
N ARG A 102 21.50 -13.62 7.94
CA ARG A 102 20.61 -14.79 8.03
C ARG A 102 19.48 -14.69 9.06
N ASN A 103 19.28 -13.54 9.69
CA ASN A 103 18.07 -13.29 10.45
C ASN A 103 17.00 -12.74 9.52
N VAL A 104 15.78 -13.25 9.66
CA VAL A 104 14.64 -12.83 8.84
C VAL A 104 13.49 -12.39 9.73
N PHE A 105 12.83 -11.30 9.33
CA PHE A 105 11.80 -10.62 10.12
C PHE A 105 10.55 -10.40 9.26
N PRO A 106 9.35 -10.60 9.82
CA PRO A 106 8.12 -10.33 9.10
C PRO A 106 7.91 -8.82 8.90
N VAL A 107 7.56 -8.44 7.68
CA VAL A 107 7.25 -7.09 7.24
C VAL A 107 5.92 -7.15 6.52
N ARG A 108 4.96 -6.32 6.96
CA ARG A 108 3.69 -6.19 6.23
C ARG A 108 3.89 -5.21 5.09
N ARG A 109 3.45 -5.58 3.90
CA ARG A 109 3.51 -4.72 2.72
C ARG A 109 2.23 -4.81 1.91
N LYS A 110 1.88 -3.69 1.27
CA LYS A 110 0.79 -3.65 0.30
C LYS A 110 1.30 -4.04 -1.07
N VAL A 111 0.84 -5.19 -1.56
CA VAL A 111 1.26 -5.75 -2.85
C VAL A 111 0.04 -5.90 -3.74
N LEU A 112 0.23 -5.65 -5.04
CA LEU A 112 -0.82 -5.87 -6.03
C LEU A 112 -0.99 -7.36 -6.22
N TRP A 113 -2.01 -7.91 -5.57
CA TRP A 113 -2.31 -9.34 -5.54
C TRP A 113 -3.45 -9.67 -6.50
N GLU A 114 -3.28 -9.30 -7.76
CA GLU A 114 -4.30 -9.50 -8.80
C GLU A 114 -4.00 -10.74 -9.65
N GLY A 115 -5.06 -11.46 -10.03
CA GLY A 115 -4.98 -12.68 -10.84
C GLY A 115 -5.01 -13.98 -10.03
N ASP A 116 -5.50 -15.06 -10.64
CA ASP A 116 -5.58 -16.38 -10.00
C ASP A 116 -4.37 -17.29 -10.30
N GLU A 117 -3.46 -16.83 -11.17
CA GLU A 117 -2.33 -17.63 -11.59
C GLU A 117 -1.28 -17.74 -10.46
N PHE A 118 -1.09 -18.97 -9.98
CA PHE A 118 -0.13 -19.29 -8.92
C PHE A 118 1.30 -18.85 -9.27
N ARG A 119 1.70 -19.00 -10.54
CA ARG A 119 3.02 -18.59 -11.03
C ARG A 119 3.22 -17.09 -10.90
N HIS A 120 2.22 -16.29 -11.28
CA HIS A 120 2.30 -14.83 -11.18
C HIS A 120 2.45 -14.42 -9.71
N LYS A 121 1.60 -14.93 -8.82
CA LYS A 121 1.69 -14.66 -7.37
C LYS A 121 3.06 -15.02 -6.79
N THR A 122 3.60 -16.18 -7.19
CA THR A 122 4.92 -16.63 -6.73
C THR A 122 6.02 -15.67 -7.17
N LEU A 123 6.02 -15.25 -8.44
CA LEU A 123 7.01 -14.29 -8.95
C LEU A 123 6.88 -12.92 -8.27
N THR A 124 5.66 -12.45 -8.03
CA THR A 124 5.41 -11.21 -7.30
C THR A 124 6.00 -11.28 -5.89
N LEU A 125 5.76 -12.38 -5.14
CA LEU A 125 6.37 -12.58 -3.83
C LEU A 125 7.91 -12.58 -3.87
N ILE A 126 8.51 -13.29 -4.84
CA ILE A 126 9.96 -13.34 -5.01
C ILE A 126 10.54 -11.92 -5.27
N GLY A 127 9.84 -11.12 -6.08
CA GLY A 127 10.23 -9.74 -6.37
C GLY A 127 10.17 -8.83 -5.15
N GLU A 128 9.07 -8.90 -4.41
CA GLU A 128 8.84 -8.06 -3.25
C GLU A 128 9.86 -8.30 -2.12
N ILE A 129 10.44 -9.51 -2.01
CA ILE A 129 11.53 -9.78 -1.06
C ILE A 129 12.79 -8.97 -1.41
N GLY A 130 13.06 -8.74 -2.69
CA GLY A 130 14.20 -7.94 -3.16
C GLY A 130 13.99 -6.44 -3.02
N GLU A 131 12.73 -6.00 -2.87
CA GLU A 131 12.40 -4.58 -2.71
C GLU A 131 12.81 -4.04 -1.34
N SER A 132 13.28 -2.80 -1.32
CA SER A 132 13.86 -2.20 -0.11
C SER A 132 12.78 -1.79 0.90
N SER A 133 12.98 -2.12 2.18
CA SER A 133 12.02 -1.79 3.25
C SER A 133 12.02 -0.32 3.71
N TYR A 134 12.87 0.56 3.14
CA TYR A 134 13.14 1.91 3.67
C TYR A 134 11.97 2.91 3.56
N PHE A 135 10.89 2.61 2.83
CA PHE A 135 9.83 3.57 2.53
C PHE A 135 8.42 3.16 2.99
N ASP A 136 8.29 2.08 3.76
CA ASP A 136 6.98 1.66 4.21
C ASP A 136 6.57 2.39 5.50
N LYS A 137 5.74 3.43 5.36
CA LYS A 137 5.22 4.25 6.47
C LYS A 137 4.40 3.44 7.48
N THR A 138 3.94 2.23 7.12
CA THR A 138 3.24 1.33 8.06
C THR A 138 4.19 0.77 9.14
N VAL A 139 5.50 0.80 8.88
CA VAL A 139 6.56 0.31 9.78
C VAL A 139 6.93 1.33 10.87
N GLU A 140 6.66 2.63 10.64
CA GLU A 140 7.01 3.70 11.58
C GLU A 140 6.17 3.67 12.89
N SER A 141 5.05 2.94 12.92
CA SER A 141 4.14 2.91 14.07
C SER A 141 4.42 1.80 15.08
N GLY A 142 5.34 0.87 14.78
CA GLY A 142 5.67 -0.28 15.63
C GLY A 142 7.01 -0.15 16.36
N LYS A 143 7.10 -0.70 17.57
CA LYS A 143 8.30 -0.80 18.44
C LYS A 143 9.48 -1.62 17.85
N GLY A 144 9.79 -1.51 16.56
CA GLY A 144 10.76 -2.38 15.89
C GLY A 144 12.10 -1.70 15.65
N GLU A 145 13.05 -1.85 16.58
CA GLU A 145 14.46 -1.52 16.33
C GLU A 145 15.05 -2.32 15.16
N HIS A 146 14.48 -3.50 14.87
CA HIS A 146 14.93 -4.42 13.82
C HIS A 146 14.76 -3.89 12.39
N TYR A 147 13.83 -2.95 12.15
CA TYR A 147 13.55 -2.46 10.78
C TYR A 147 14.64 -1.53 10.23
N LYS A 148 15.38 -0.83 11.11
CA LYS A 148 16.49 0.05 10.71
C LYS A 148 17.64 -0.73 10.06
N ASN A 149 17.77 -2.01 10.39
CA ASN A 149 18.89 -2.85 9.97
C ASN A 149 18.55 -3.76 8.78
N LEU A 150 17.31 -3.71 8.26
CA LEU A 150 16.95 -4.49 7.08
C LEU A 150 17.76 -4.03 5.87
N LYS A 151 18.39 -4.99 5.20
CA LYS A 151 19.15 -4.77 3.96
C LYS A 151 18.27 -5.07 2.76
N ARG A 152 18.57 -4.41 1.64
CA ARG A 152 18.02 -4.80 0.33
C ARG A 152 18.58 -6.16 -0.06
N LEU A 153 17.70 -7.10 -0.31
CA LEU A 153 18.07 -8.44 -0.78
C LEU A 153 18.26 -8.46 -2.30
N PRO A 154 19.12 -9.34 -2.84
CA PRO A 154 19.26 -9.52 -4.28
C PRO A 154 17.94 -9.88 -4.97
N GLU A 155 17.74 -9.30 -6.16
CA GLU A 155 16.56 -9.52 -7.00
C GLU A 155 16.64 -10.87 -7.73
N ILE A 156 16.51 -11.97 -6.97
CA ILE A 156 16.58 -13.33 -7.51
C ILE A 156 15.41 -13.67 -8.45
N GLN A 157 14.37 -12.84 -8.51
CA GLN A 157 13.25 -12.98 -9.45
C GLN A 157 13.70 -13.09 -10.90
N TYR A 158 14.76 -12.38 -11.31
CA TYR A 158 15.26 -12.43 -12.69
C TYR A 158 15.94 -13.75 -13.03
N ALA A 159 16.43 -14.46 -12.00
CA ALA A 159 16.99 -15.78 -12.16
C ALA A 159 15.90 -16.86 -12.33
N VAL A 160 14.64 -16.62 -11.91
CA VAL A 160 13.57 -17.60 -12.01
C VAL A 160 13.28 -17.93 -13.47
N LYS A 161 13.58 -19.18 -13.85
CA LYS A 161 13.32 -19.75 -15.17
C LYS A 161 11.93 -20.33 -15.23
N SER A 162 11.54 -21.09 -14.22
CA SER A 162 10.21 -21.69 -14.14
C SER A 162 9.76 -21.94 -12.71
N VAL A 163 8.44 -21.94 -12.51
CA VAL A 163 7.77 -22.15 -11.22
C VAL A 163 6.79 -23.30 -11.40
N TRP A 164 6.99 -24.40 -10.69
CA TRP A 164 6.14 -25.58 -10.82
C TRP A 164 5.47 -25.86 -9.48
N LYS A 165 4.16 -26.09 -9.50
CA LYS A 165 3.40 -26.52 -8.32
C LYS A 165 2.95 -27.96 -8.53
N ARG A 166 3.46 -28.89 -7.72
CA ARG A 166 3.12 -30.31 -7.77
C ARG A 166 2.43 -30.72 -6.47
N GLY A 167 1.10 -30.71 -6.47
CA GLY A 167 0.31 -30.92 -5.26
C GLY A 167 0.67 -29.85 -4.21
N ASN A 168 1.22 -30.28 -3.08
CA ASN A 168 1.62 -29.41 -1.98
C ASN A 168 3.11 -28.99 -2.05
N GLY A 169 3.83 -29.38 -3.09
CA GLY A 169 5.23 -28.99 -3.30
C GLY A 169 5.39 -27.87 -4.33
N LEU A 170 6.26 -26.91 -4.04
CA LEU A 170 6.70 -25.86 -4.94
C LEU A 170 8.12 -26.17 -5.41
N ILE A 171 8.36 -26.13 -6.72
CA ILE A 171 9.69 -26.23 -7.32
C ILE A 171 10.00 -24.92 -8.03
N LEU A 172 11.12 -24.30 -7.66
CA LEU A 172 11.64 -23.09 -8.28
C LEU A 172 12.91 -23.42 -9.05
N ASP A 173 12.84 -23.35 -10.37
CA ASP A 173 14.01 -23.53 -11.25
C ASP A 173 14.63 -22.18 -11.58
N LEU A 174 15.92 -22.04 -11.30
CA LEU A 174 16.68 -20.80 -11.39
C LEU A 174 17.82 -20.97 -12.40
N ARG A 175 18.08 -19.92 -13.19
CA ARG A 175 19.26 -19.85 -14.06
C ARG A 175 20.51 -19.62 -13.23
N LYS A 176 21.45 -20.55 -13.30
CA LYS A 176 22.72 -20.48 -12.56
C LYS A 176 23.56 -19.28 -13.00
N SER A 177 23.60 -19.00 -14.30
CA SER A 177 24.32 -17.85 -14.86
C SER A 177 23.80 -16.52 -14.34
N THR A 178 22.47 -16.35 -14.27
CA THR A 178 21.85 -15.13 -13.76
C THR A 178 22.07 -14.96 -12.26
N LEU A 179 22.02 -16.04 -11.46
CA LEU A 179 22.38 -15.96 -10.04
C LEU A 179 23.84 -15.54 -9.85
N GLN A 180 24.76 -16.08 -10.64
CA GLN A 180 26.17 -15.69 -10.62
C GLN A 180 26.37 -14.23 -11.00
N GLU A 181 25.63 -13.74 -12.00
CA GLU A 181 25.64 -12.33 -12.40
C GLU A 181 25.16 -11.43 -11.26
N ILE A 182 24.01 -11.76 -10.64
CA ILE A 182 23.46 -11.02 -9.49
C ILE A 182 24.48 -10.96 -8.35
N VAL A 183 25.09 -12.09 -7.99
CA VAL A 183 26.13 -12.18 -6.97
C VAL A 183 27.36 -11.34 -7.35
N SER A 184 27.79 -11.38 -8.60
CA SER A 184 28.94 -10.62 -9.07
C SER A 184 28.69 -9.11 -8.98
N GLY A 185 27.47 -8.67 -9.31
CA GLY A 185 27.03 -7.28 -9.28
C GLY A 185 26.86 -6.69 -7.87
N MET A 186 26.75 -7.52 -6.83
CA MET A 186 26.69 -7.05 -5.45
C MET A 186 27.96 -6.29 -5.07
N LYS A 187 27.80 -5.08 -4.55
CA LYS A 187 28.90 -4.24 -4.05
C LYS A 187 28.89 -4.26 -2.54
N PHE A 188 29.98 -4.74 -1.94
CA PHE A 188 30.22 -4.66 -0.50
C PHE A 188 31.38 -3.73 -0.22
N ARG A 189 31.17 -2.79 0.70
CA ARG A 189 32.24 -1.96 1.24
C ARG A 189 32.70 -2.60 2.55
N ILE A 190 33.99 -2.86 2.65
CA ILE A 190 34.64 -3.20 3.93
C ILE A 190 35.09 -1.88 4.57
N ASP A 191 34.90 -1.76 5.88
CA ASP A 191 35.36 -0.59 6.63
C ASP A 191 36.87 -0.40 6.47
N TYR A 192 37.28 0.83 6.24
CA TYR A 192 38.66 1.15 5.86
C TYR A 192 39.67 0.79 6.96
N THR A 193 39.30 0.99 8.22
CA THR A 193 40.10 0.63 9.40
C THR A 193 40.32 -0.88 9.52
N TYR A 194 39.30 -1.68 9.20
CA TYR A 194 39.37 -3.14 9.18
C TYR A 194 40.13 -3.65 7.94
N ALA A 195 39.93 -3.00 6.80
CA ALA A 195 40.60 -3.33 5.55
C ALA A 195 42.12 -3.06 5.59
N GLN A 196 42.59 -2.07 6.35
CA GLN A 196 44.04 -1.82 6.49
C GLN A 196 44.80 -2.96 7.17
N GLN A 197 44.12 -3.82 7.93
CA GLN A 197 44.72 -4.94 8.65
C GLN A 197 44.71 -6.25 7.85
N MET A 198 44.12 -6.26 6.66
CA MET A 198 43.90 -7.47 5.85
C MET A 198 44.70 -7.44 4.54
N SER A 199 45.19 -8.61 4.12
CA SER A 199 45.70 -8.78 2.75
C SER A 199 44.56 -8.68 1.73
N GLU A 200 44.88 -8.36 0.48
CA GLU A 200 43.87 -8.30 -0.60
C GLU A 200 43.12 -9.64 -0.78
N GLU A 201 43.81 -10.77 -0.59
CA GLU A 201 43.16 -12.09 -0.63
C GLU A 201 42.15 -12.30 0.50
N GLN A 202 42.46 -11.83 1.70
CA GLN A 202 41.56 -11.90 2.85
C GLN A 202 40.33 -11.01 2.63
N LYS A 203 40.52 -9.79 2.08
CA LYS A 203 39.41 -8.90 1.71
C LYS A 203 38.49 -9.57 0.69
N GLN A 204 39.05 -10.18 -0.34
CA GLN A 204 38.25 -10.83 -1.37
C GLN A 204 37.46 -12.02 -0.82
N ARG A 205 38.08 -12.84 0.04
CA ARG A 205 37.37 -13.94 0.73
C ARG A 205 36.23 -13.43 1.60
N GLU A 206 36.46 -12.34 2.33
CA GLU A 206 35.44 -11.74 3.19
C GLU A 206 34.26 -11.15 2.39
N ILE A 207 34.55 -10.51 1.25
CA ILE A 207 33.50 -10.02 0.33
C ILE A 207 32.67 -11.19 -0.19
N VAL A 208 33.31 -12.27 -0.64
CA VAL A 208 32.61 -13.47 -1.13
C VAL A 208 31.75 -14.06 -0.02
N ARG A 209 32.27 -14.19 1.20
CA ARG A 209 31.51 -14.67 2.37
C ARG A 209 30.26 -13.82 2.63
N LYS A 210 30.37 -12.49 2.62
CA LYS A 210 29.24 -11.58 2.81
C LYS A 210 28.20 -11.66 1.69
N LYS A 211 28.65 -11.83 0.44
CA LYS A 211 27.76 -12.06 -0.71
C LYS A 211 26.95 -13.34 -0.54
N MET A 212 27.61 -14.44 -0.12
CA MET A 212 26.94 -15.72 0.11
C MET A 212 25.97 -15.64 1.29
N ALA A 213 26.34 -15.00 2.39
CA ALA A 213 25.44 -14.80 3.54
C ALA A 213 24.18 -13.98 3.18
N LEU A 214 24.33 -12.97 2.32
CA LEU A 214 23.18 -12.20 1.82
C LEU A 214 22.28 -13.07 0.91
N LEU A 215 22.88 -13.93 0.08
CA LEU A 215 22.13 -14.85 -0.76
C LEU A 215 21.42 -15.93 0.08
N ASP A 216 22.07 -16.51 1.09
CA ASP A 216 21.46 -17.42 2.07
C ASP A 216 20.22 -16.78 2.73
N SER A 217 20.38 -15.52 3.17
CA SER A 217 19.31 -14.73 3.77
C SER A 217 18.13 -14.52 2.81
N THR A 218 18.42 -14.42 1.51
CA THR A 218 17.40 -14.23 0.48
C THR A 218 16.54 -15.47 0.30
N PHE A 219 17.18 -16.65 0.21
CA PHE A 219 16.45 -17.90 0.08
C PHE A 219 15.68 -18.27 1.35
N LEU A 220 16.23 -17.95 2.52
CA LEU A 220 15.52 -18.11 3.79
C LEU A 220 14.30 -17.18 3.88
N ALA A 221 14.45 -15.92 3.48
CA ALA A 221 13.35 -14.96 3.41
C ALA A 221 12.26 -15.42 2.42
N LEU A 222 12.68 -15.96 1.28
CA LEU A 222 11.79 -16.53 0.28
C LEU A 222 11.01 -17.72 0.82
N GLU A 223 11.68 -18.70 1.41
CA GLU A 223 11.05 -19.87 2.00
C GLU A 223 9.94 -19.47 2.98
N LYS A 224 10.26 -18.61 3.95
CA LYS A 224 9.27 -18.15 4.94
C LYS A 224 8.13 -17.38 4.33
N THR A 225 8.41 -16.51 3.36
CA THR A 225 7.38 -15.75 2.64
C THR A 225 6.43 -16.66 1.87
N ILE A 226 6.95 -17.69 1.20
CA ILE A 226 6.13 -18.67 0.49
C ILE A 226 5.22 -19.42 1.45
N PHE A 227 5.75 -19.93 2.56
CA PHE A 227 4.92 -20.68 3.51
C PHE A 227 3.87 -19.80 4.20
N GLU A 228 4.20 -18.55 4.52
CA GLU A 228 3.25 -17.60 5.12
C GLU A 228 2.06 -17.32 4.18
N ASN A 229 2.31 -17.13 2.89
CA ASN A 229 1.29 -16.68 1.94
C ASN A 229 0.58 -17.80 1.18
N PHE A 230 1.20 -18.98 1.01
CA PHE A 230 0.59 -20.13 0.33
C PHE A 230 0.37 -21.30 1.28
N GLN A 231 -0.75 -21.30 2.00
CA GLN A 231 -1.10 -22.28 3.03
C GLN A 231 -1.14 -23.74 2.55
N ASP A 232 -1.39 -23.94 1.26
CA ASP A 232 -1.42 -25.25 0.61
C ASP A 232 -0.02 -25.77 0.22
N VAL A 233 1.01 -24.92 0.22
CA VAL A 233 2.40 -25.31 -0.01
C VAL A 233 3.05 -25.79 1.29
N GLN A 234 3.47 -27.05 1.30
CA GLN A 234 4.10 -27.75 2.43
C GLN A 234 5.60 -27.99 2.22
N SER A 235 6.09 -27.91 0.98
CA SER A 235 7.52 -27.97 0.70
C SER A 235 7.95 -27.07 -0.45
N VAL A 236 9.21 -26.63 -0.39
CA VAL A 236 9.89 -25.85 -1.44
C VAL A 236 11.17 -26.58 -1.84
N GLU A 237 11.40 -26.72 -3.14
CA GLU A 237 12.62 -27.26 -3.73
C GLU A 237 13.20 -26.26 -4.72
N TYR A 238 14.52 -26.13 -4.72
CA TYR A 238 15.23 -25.29 -5.67
C TYR A 238 15.94 -26.17 -6.71
N LYS A 239 15.95 -25.71 -7.96
CA LYS A 239 16.73 -26.30 -9.06
C LYS A 239 17.58 -25.22 -9.70
N LEU A 240 18.77 -25.59 -10.12
CA LEU A 240 19.69 -24.76 -10.90
C LEU A 240 19.77 -25.33 -12.30
N ASP A 241 19.16 -24.64 -13.26
CA ASP A 241 19.03 -25.09 -14.65
C ASP A 241 18.49 -26.54 -14.78
N GLY A 242 17.53 -26.89 -13.91
CA GLY A 242 16.89 -28.20 -13.85
C GLY A 242 17.58 -29.23 -12.95
N LEU A 243 18.75 -28.92 -12.38
CA LEU A 243 19.52 -29.85 -11.53
C LEU A 243 19.41 -29.47 -10.04
N SER A 244 19.45 -30.47 -9.16
CA SER A 244 19.65 -30.22 -7.72
C SER A 244 21.14 -30.07 -7.46
N GLU A 245 21.58 -28.83 -7.30
CA GLU A 245 22.98 -28.49 -7.09
C GLU A 245 23.10 -27.46 -5.95
N ALA A 246 24.17 -27.59 -5.17
CA ALA A 246 24.57 -26.57 -4.21
C ALA A 246 25.39 -25.47 -4.90
N ILE A 247 25.33 -24.25 -4.36
CA ILE A 247 26.22 -23.15 -4.76
C ILE A 247 27.39 -23.12 -3.76
N PRO A 248 28.65 -23.22 -4.22
CA PRO A 248 29.81 -23.19 -3.33
C PRO A 248 29.85 -21.93 -2.45
N GLY A 249 30.00 -22.12 -1.14
CA GLY A 249 30.11 -21.03 -0.16
C GLY A 249 28.78 -20.57 0.44
N MET A 250 27.64 -21.10 -0.03
CA MET A 250 26.35 -20.95 0.65
C MET A 250 26.22 -21.95 1.80
N GLU A 251 25.61 -21.52 2.91
CA GLU A 251 25.21 -22.43 3.99
C GLU A 251 23.74 -22.84 3.86
N TYR A 252 22.92 -22.02 3.21
CA TYR A 252 21.56 -22.42 2.86
C TYR A 252 21.62 -23.47 1.75
N SER A 253 21.16 -24.69 2.05
CA SER A 253 21.15 -25.80 1.09
C SER A 253 20.08 -25.55 0.03
N LEU A 254 20.48 -25.50 -1.25
CA LEU A 254 19.53 -25.43 -2.39
C LEU A 254 19.24 -26.81 -3.00
N ASP A 255 20.07 -27.79 -2.66
CA ASP A 255 20.01 -29.16 -3.14
C ASP A 255 19.09 -30.07 -2.30
N SER A 256 18.50 -29.54 -1.23
CA SER A 256 17.55 -30.25 -0.36
C SER A 256 16.12 -29.75 -0.52
N GLN A 257 15.17 -30.56 -0.05
CA GLN A 257 13.76 -30.18 0.05
C GLN A 257 13.52 -29.51 1.39
N HIS A 258 12.97 -28.30 1.35
CA HIS A 258 12.59 -27.53 2.53
C HIS A 258 11.15 -27.80 2.88
N LYS A 259 10.85 -28.16 4.12
CA LYS A 259 9.49 -28.43 4.58
C LYS A 259 9.00 -27.30 5.47
N ARG A 260 7.70 -27.04 5.42
CA ARG A 260 7.02 -26.18 6.37
C ARG A 260 7.17 -26.81 7.76
N ASN A 261 7.73 -26.05 8.70
CA ASN A 261 7.81 -26.41 10.12
C ASN A 261 6.49 -26.16 10.84
#